data_AF-A0A356HY94-F1
#
_entry.id   AF-A0A356HY94-F1
#
_cell.length_a   1.000
_cell.length_b   1.000
_cell.length_c   1.000
_cell.angle_alpha   90.00
_cell.angle_beta   90.00
_cell.angle_gamma   90.00
#
_symmetry.space_group_name_H-M   'P 1'
#
loop_
_entity.id
_entity.type
_entity.pdbx_description
1 polymer ?
#
loop_
_entity_poly.entity_id
_entity_poly.type
_entity_poly.pdbx_seq_one_letter_code
_entity_poly.pdbx_strand_id
1 'polypeptide(L)'
;MNMLKLYDTTLRDGTQAEDINFSVEDKVRIAQKLDELGIHYIEGGWPGSNPRDIQFFKAIKSVRLNFSKIVAFGSTRKAGNKVHNDPNIKALLQADTPAITIFGKTWDMHVKEALRISLEENLELISDSVRYLKKNADEVFYDAEHFF
;
A
#
# COMPACT_ATOMS: atom_id res chain seq x y z
N MET A 1 10.34 -22.63 16.26
CA MET A 1 10.57 -21.18 16.42
C MET A 1 9.65 -20.45 15.46
N ASN A 2 8.89 -19.47 15.94
CA ASN A 2 8.06 -18.64 15.05
C ASN A 2 8.96 -17.60 14.38
N MET A 3 8.86 -17.47 13.07
CA MET A 3 9.61 -16.50 12.28
C MET A 3 8.97 -15.12 12.40
N LEU A 4 9.69 -14.15 12.96
CA LEU A 4 9.30 -12.73 12.95
C LEU A 4 9.60 -12.15 11.56
N LYS A 5 8.59 -11.59 10.91
CA LYS A 5 8.78 -10.84 9.64
C LYS A 5 8.77 -9.34 9.93
N LEU A 6 9.65 -8.61 9.25
CA LEU A 6 9.78 -7.16 9.36
C LEU A 6 9.11 -6.47 8.17
N TYR A 7 8.26 -5.49 8.46
CA TYR A 7 7.58 -4.65 7.48
C TYR A 7 8.05 -3.20 7.68
N ASP A 8 8.74 -2.65 6.70
CA ASP A 8 9.32 -1.31 6.76
C ASP A 8 8.48 -0.31 5.95
N THR A 9 8.21 0.85 6.55
CA THR A 9 7.40 1.93 5.97
C THR A 9 8.21 3.18 5.63
N THR A 10 9.56 3.11 5.66
CA THR A 10 10.46 4.25 5.44
C THR A 10 10.17 4.99 4.13
N LEU A 11 9.88 4.24 3.06
CA LEU A 11 9.67 4.79 1.71
C LEU A 11 8.26 5.32 1.44
N ARG A 12 7.32 5.17 2.39
CA ARG A 12 5.96 5.72 2.33
C ARG A 12 5.70 6.61 3.53
N ASP A 13 5.49 6.02 4.69
CA ASP A 13 5.10 6.75 5.89
C ASP A 13 6.23 7.63 6.42
N GLY A 14 7.46 7.11 6.36
CA GLY A 14 8.67 7.87 6.69
C GLY A 14 8.92 9.09 5.79
N THR A 15 8.21 9.22 4.66
CA THR A 15 8.33 10.36 3.74
C THR A 15 7.24 11.43 3.91
N GLN A 16 6.31 11.27 4.87
CA GLN A 16 5.22 12.24 5.06
C GLN A 16 5.64 13.52 5.80
N ALA A 17 6.83 13.57 6.39
CA ALA A 17 7.36 14.78 7.03
C ALA A 17 7.72 15.83 5.96
N GLU A 18 7.43 17.11 6.24
CA GLU A 18 7.54 18.20 5.24
C GLU A 18 8.95 18.35 4.62
N ASP A 19 9.99 17.95 5.34
CA ASP A 19 11.38 18.09 4.89
C ASP A 19 11.96 16.83 4.22
N ILE A 20 11.17 15.76 4.06
CA ILE A 20 11.64 14.50 3.48
C ILE A 20 11.13 14.35 2.07
N ASN A 21 12.04 14.42 1.11
CA ASN A 21 11.70 14.32 -0.30
C ASN A 21 12.74 13.51 -1.09
N PHE A 22 12.48 12.23 -1.27
CA PHE A 22 13.36 11.34 -2.03
C PHE A 22 13.14 11.46 -3.54
N SER A 23 14.25 11.46 -4.30
CA SER A 23 14.19 11.16 -5.73
C SER A 23 13.83 9.68 -5.96
N VAL A 24 13.49 9.31 -7.20
CA VAL A 24 13.21 7.90 -7.53
C VAL A 24 14.47 7.05 -7.29
N GLU A 25 15.62 7.60 -7.63
CA GLU A 25 16.93 6.99 -7.44
C GLU A 25 17.25 6.78 -5.96
N ASP A 26 16.92 7.75 -5.10
CA ASP A 26 17.07 7.61 -3.65
C ASP A 26 16.18 6.49 -3.12
N LYS A 27 14.90 6.44 -3.53
CA LYS A 27 13.99 5.37 -3.12
C LYS A 27 14.50 4.00 -3.53
N VAL A 28 15.04 3.86 -4.74
CA VAL A 28 15.66 2.60 -5.21
C VAL A 28 16.86 2.22 -4.35
N ARG A 29 17.78 3.15 -4.09
CA ARG A 29 18.97 2.89 -3.26
C ARG A 29 18.60 2.50 -1.83
N ILE A 30 17.63 3.18 -1.24
CA ILE A 30 17.12 2.86 0.10
C ILE A 30 16.47 1.47 0.11
N ALA A 31 15.65 1.13 -0.90
CA ALA A 31 15.05 -0.21 -1.01
C ALA A 31 16.11 -1.32 -1.08
N GLN A 32 17.20 -1.11 -1.83
CA GLN A 32 18.33 -2.06 -1.85
C GLN A 32 19.00 -2.19 -0.48
N LYS A 33 19.17 -1.07 0.26
CA LYS A 33 19.76 -1.11 1.60
C LYS A 33 18.86 -1.80 2.62
N LEU A 34 17.54 -1.62 2.53
CA LEU A 34 16.58 -2.35 3.36
C LEU A 34 16.60 -3.85 3.03
N ASP A 35 16.75 -4.23 1.76
CA ASP A 35 16.93 -5.63 1.36
C ASP A 35 18.22 -6.24 1.89
N GLU A 36 19.34 -5.51 1.81
CA GLU A 36 20.63 -5.91 2.40
C GLU A 36 20.53 -6.12 3.92
N LEU A 37 19.69 -5.34 4.61
CA LEU A 37 19.41 -5.49 6.05
C LEU A 37 18.50 -6.68 6.39
N GLY A 38 17.93 -7.37 5.39
CA GLY A 38 17.03 -8.51 5.60
C GLY A 38 15.60 -8.12 5.97
N ILE A 39 15.15 -6.93 5.56
CA ILE A 39 13.74 -6.56 5.67
C ILE A 39 12.90 -7.50 4.78
N HIS A 40 11.72 -7.89 5.25
CA HIS A 40 10.88 -8.86 4.54
C HIS A 40 9.91 -8.16 3.60
N TYR A 41 9.35 -7.03 4.01
CA TYR A 41 8.42 -6.22 3.23
C TYR A 41 8.85 -4.76 3.25
N ILE A 42 8.96 -4.15 2.07
CA ILE A 42 9.29 -2.73 1.91
C ILE A 42 8.09 -2.04 1.29
N GLU A 43 7.44 -1.14 2.03
CA GLU A 43 6.32 -0.36 1.54
C GLU A 43 6.80 0.80 0.64
N GLY A 44 6.61 0.63 -0.66
CA GLY A 44 7.23 1.44 -1.70
C GLY A 44 6.56 2.79 -1.97
N GLY A 45 5.36 3.03 -1.44
CA GLY A 45 4.59 4.25 -1.67
C GLY A 45 3.17 4.01 -2.16
N TRP A 46 2.49 5.10 -2.53
CA TRP A 46 1.09 5.13 -2.95
C TRP A 46 0.94 5.52 -4.44
N PRO A 47 0.86 4.53 -5.37
CA PRO A 47 0.83 4.81 -6.81
C PRO A 47 -0.44 5.54 -7.26
N GLY A 48 -1.55 5.37 -6.55
CA GLY A 48 -2.81 6.10 -6.80
C GLY A 48 -2.80 7.57 -6.37
N SER A 49 -1.78 8.02 -5.62
CA SER A 49 -1.70 9.38 -5.07
C SER A 49 -0.47 10.16 -5.52
N ASN A 50 0.66 9.50 -5.76
CA ASN A 50 1.94 10.16 -6.03
C ASN A 50 2.57 9.65 -7.34
N PRO A 51 2.73 10.51 -8.38
CA PRO A 51 3.37 10.12 -9.64
C PRO A 51 4.80 9.61 -9.50
N ARG A 52 5.53 10.03 -8.44
CA ARG A 52 6.89 9.53 -8.18
C ARG A 52 6.88 8.09 -7.68
N ASP A 53 5.85 7.67 -6.96
CA ASP A 53 5.72 6.29 -6.52
C ASP A 53 5.44 5.38 -7.72
N ILE A 54 4.66 5.83 -8.70
CA ILE A 54 4.50 5.12 -9.99
C ILE A 54 5.86 4.91 -10.67
N GLN A 55 6.71 5.95 -10.70
CA GLN A 55 8.05 5.85 -11.28
C GLN A 55 8.96 4.92 -10.47
N PHE A 56 8.90 4.97 -9.14
CA PHE A 56 9.60 4.03 -8.28
C PHE A 56 9.20 2.58 -8.55
N PHE A 57 7.91 2.25 -8.63
CA PHE A 57 7.47 0.88 -8.93
C PHE A 57 7.90 0.42 -10.32
N LYS A 58 8.03 1.33 -11.30
CA LYS A 58 8.62 0.99 -12.61
C LYS A 58 10.12 0.74 -12.50
N ALA A 59 10.85 1.57 -11.78
CA ALA A 59 12.30 1.49 -11.65
C ALA A 59 12.74 0.26 -10.82
N ILE A 60 12.08 -0.02 -9.69
CA ILE A 60 12.47 -1.11 -8.79
C ILE A 60 12.32 -2.50 -9.43
N LYS A 61 11.50 -2.65 -10.48
CA LYS A 61 11.35 -3.92 -11.21
C LYS A 61 12.63 -4.38 -11.91
N SER A 62 13.52 -3.46 -12.29
CA SER A 62 14.82 -3.82 -12.90
C SER A 62 15.90 -4.10 -11.85
N VAL A 63 15.57 -3.97 -10.57
CA VAL A 63 16.49 -4.14 -9.45
C VAL A 63 16.25 -5.51 -8.81
N ARG A 64 17.30 -6.30 -8.71
CA ARG A 64 17.25 -7.58 -8.02
C ARG A 64 17.31 -7.36 -6.50
N LEU A 65 16.28 -7.83 -5.81
CA LEU A 65 16.24 -7.94 -4.34
C LEU A 65 16.37 -9.43 -3.97
N ASN A 66 17.05 -9.72 -2.86
CA ASN A 66 17.34 -11.10 -2.45
C ASN A 66 16.35 -11.64 -1.40
N PHE A 67 15.79 -10.75 -0.58
CA PHE A 67 14.95 -11.10 0.57
C PHE A 67 13.60 -10.39 0.57
N SER A 68 13.59 -9.12 0.18
CA SER A 68 12.45 -8.22 0.33
C SER A 68 11.39 -8.41 -0.74
N LYS A 69 10.14 -8.32 -0.31
CA LYS A 69 8.98 -8.09 -1.18
C LYS A 69 8.64 -6.61 -1.18
N ILE A 70 8.58 -6.01 -2.37
CA ILE A 70 8.05 -4.65 -2.52
C ILE A 70 6.53 -4.69 -2.31
N VAL A 71 6.00 -3.69 -1.61
CA VAL A 71 4.58 -3.55 -1.30
C VAL A 71 4.04 -2.23 -1.82
N ALA A 72 2.96 -2.27 -2.60
CA ALA A 72 2.21 -1.06 -2.97
C ALA A 72 1.17 -0.73 -1.88
N PHE A 73 1.09 0.54 -1.47
CA PHE A 73 0.12 1.00 -0.48
C PHE A 73 -1.01 1.82 -1.10
N GLY A 74 -2.22 1.73 -0.58
CA GLY A 74 -3.31 2.62 -0.96
C GLY A 74 -4.56 2.45 -0.10
N SER A 75 -5.66 3.08 -0.46
CA SER A 75 -6.93 2.92 0.26
C SER A 75 -7.77 1.75 -0.26
N THR A 76 -8.88 1.44 0.42
CA THR A 76 -10.00 0.71 -0.20
C THR A 76 -10.52 1.44 -1.45
N ARG A 77 -11.38 0.77 -2.23
CA ARG A 77 -12.19 1.45 -3.25
C ARG A 77 -12.99 2.60 -2.63
N LYS A 78 -13.24 3.65 -3.41
CA LYS A 78 -14.10 4.75 -2.96
C LYS A 78 -15.57 4.33 -2.93
N ALA A 79 -16.34 4.92 -2.03
CA ALA A 79 -17.80 4.84 -2.06
C ALA A 79 -18.33 5.30 -3.43
N GLY A 80 -19.39 4.65 -3.92
CA GLY A 80 -19.93 4.88 -5.27
C GLY A 80 -19.17 4.22 -6.42
N ASN A 81 -17.89 3.86 -6.25
CA ASN A 81 -17.13 3.15 -7.29
C ASN A 81 -17.33 1.63 -7.20
N LYS A 82 -17.44 0.97 -8.35
CA LYS A 82 -17.25 -0.48 -8.45
C LYS A 82 -15.77 -0.80 -8.38
N VAL A 83 -15.39 -1.85 -7.63
CA VAL A 83 -13.98 -2.19 -7.34
C VAL A 83 -13.11 -2.32 -8.59
N HIS A 84 -13.62 -2.92 -9.67
CA HIS A 84 -12.88 -3.11 -10.92
C HIS A 84 -12.70 -1.81 -11.74
N ASN A 85 -13.45 -0.76 -11.42
CA ASN A 85 -13.37 0.55 -12.07
C ASN A 85 -12.69 1.60 -11.19
N ASP A 86 -12.40 1.27 -9.92
CA ASP A 86 -11.82 2.21 -8.99
C ASP A 86 -10.37 2.57 -9.41
N PRO A 87 -10.06 3.87 -9.61
CA PRO A 87 -8.74 4.30 -10.06
C PRO A 87 -7.61 3.93 -9.10
N ASN A 88 -7.88 3.95 -7.79
CA ASN A 88 -6.87 3.60 -6.78
C ASN A 88 -6.58 2.11 -6.83
N ILE A 89 -7.61 1.26 -6.90
CA ILE A 89 -7.43 -0.19 -7.05
C ILE A 89 -6.68 -0.52 -8.34
N LYS A 90 -7.00 0.13 -9.46
CA LYS A 90 -6.28 -0.04 -10.73
C LYS A 90 -4.81 0.35 -10.60
N ALA A 91 -4.51 1.47 -9.95
CA ALA A 91 -3.13 1.92 -9.74
C ALA A 91 -2.32 0.94 -8.87
N LEU A 92 -2.94 0.34 -7.84
CA LEU A 92 -2.31 -0.70 -7.03
C LEU A 92 -1.96 -1.95 -7.86
N LEU A 93 -2.88 -2.42 -8.71
CA LEU A 93 -2.61 -3.55 -9.58
C LEU A 93 -1.56 -3.25 -10.66
N GLN A 94 -1.53 -2.02 -11.18
CA GLN A 94 -0.53 -1.58 -12.16
C GLN A 94 0.88 -1.44 -11.56
N ALA A 95 0.99 -1.25 -10.24
CA ALA A 95 2.29 -1.29 -9.56
C ALA A 95 2.94 -2.68 -9.69
N ASP A 96 2.13 -3.74 -9.80
CA ASP A 96 2.57 -5.10 -10.10
C ASP A 96 3.67 -5.54 -9.12
N THR A 97 3.27 -5.49 -7.85
CA THR A 97 4.07 -5.87 -6.68
C THR A 97 3.58 -7.19 -6.10
N PRO A 98 4.46 -8.03 -5.52
CA PRO A 98 4.08 -9.32 -4.94
C PRO A 98 3.13 -9.19 -3.74
N ALA A 99 3.14 -8.04 -3.07
CA ALA A 99 2.24 -7.74 -1.98
C ALA A 99 1.60 -6.36 -2.15
N ILE A 100 0.40 -6.20 -1.61
CA ILE A 100 -0.34 -4.93 -1.59
C ILE A 100 -0.86 -4.70 -0.18
N THR A 101 -0.71 -3.49 0.34
CA THR A 101 -1.34 -3.04 1.59
C THR A 101 -2.43 -2.05 1.25
N ILE A 102 -3.63 -2.28 1.79
CA ILE A 102 -4.69 -1.29 1.75
C ILE A 102 -5.18 -0.91 3.13
N PHE A 103 -5.48 0.36 3.33
CA PHE A 103 -6.13 0.83 4.55
C PHE A 103 -7.61 1.12 4.36
N GLY A 104 -8.38 0.95 5.43
CA GLY A 104 -9.77 1.39 5.52
C GLY A 104 -10.09 1.95 6.91
N LYS A 105 -10.99 2.95 6.99
CA LYS A 105 -11.39 3.57 8.26
C LYS A 105 -12.05 2.52 9.16
N THR A 106 -11.53 2.31 10.37
CA THR A 106 -12.07 1.34 11.34
C THR A 106 -12.77 2.01 12.53
N TRP A 107 -12.56 3.30 12.75
CA TRP A 107 -13.32 4.07 13.72
C TRP A 107 -14.65 4.58 13.16
N ASP A 108 -15.76 4.23 13.80
CA ASP A 108 -17.12 4.63 13.44
C ASP A 108 -17.27 6.14 13.18
N MET A 109 -16.59 6.98 13.96
CA MET A 109 -16.63 8.43 13.80
C MET A 109 -16.04 8.83 12.44
N HIS A 110 -14.89 8.26 12.04
CA HIS A 110 -14.30 8.55 10.74
C HIS A 110 -15.15 8.00 9.58
N VAL A 111 -15.82 6.87 9.77
CA VAL A 111 -16.76 6.35 8.76
C VAL A 111 -17.92 7.34 8.55
N LYS A 112 -18.53 7.83 9.64
CA LYS A 112 -19.70 8.72 9.55
C LYS A 112 -19.34 10.14 9.11
N GLU A 113 -18.24 10.70 9.63
CA GLU A 113 -17.90 12.11 9.42
C GLU A 113 -17.02 12.34 8.18
N ALA A 114 -16.02 11.48 7.96
CA ALA A 114 -15.06 11.65 6.86
C ALA A 114 -15.52 10.96 5.57
N LEU A 115 -16.01 9.71 5.66
CA LEU A 115 -16.50 8.97 4.50
C LEU A 115 -17.97 9.27 4.18
N ARG A 116 -18.77 9.63 5.21
CA ARG A 116 -20.21 9.93 5.10
C ARG A 116 -21.02 8.77 4.52
N ILE A 117 -20.70 7.56 4.98
CA ILE A 117 -21.37 6.30 4.61
C ILE A 117 -21.84 5.55 5.86
N SER A 118 -22.66 4.52 5.67
CA SER A 118 -23.03 3.61 6.78
C SER A 118 -21.87 2.69 7.16
N LEU A 119 -21.94 2.10 8.36
CA LEU A 119 -20.96 1.12 8.81
C LEU A 119 -20.99 -0.15 7.95
N GLU A 120 -22.18 -0.53 7.50
CA GLU A 120 -22.40 -1.65 6.58
C GLU A 120 -21.75 -1.38 5.23
N GLU A 121 -21.94 -0.19 4.65
CA GLU A 121 -21.29 0.18 3.40
C GLU A 121 -19.77 0.19 3.56
N ASN A 122 -19.23 0.65 4.69
CA ASN A 122 -17.79 0.60 4.96
C ASN A 122 -17.25 -0.84 4.97
N LEU A 123 -17.96 -1.78 5.60
CA LEU A 123 -17.61 -3.21 5.56
C LEU A 123 -17.64 -3.76 4.13
N GLU A 124 -18.59 -3.33 3.30
CA GLU A 124 -18.62 -3.68 1.87
C GLU A 124 -17.42 -3.12 1.11
N LEU A 125 -17.02 -1.86 1.35
CA LEU A 125 -15.83 -1.26 0.73
C LEU A 125 -14.58 -2.08 1.05
N ILE A 126 -14.40 -2.46 2.31
CA ILE A 126 -13.26 -3.26 2.78
C ILE A 126 -13.28 -4.65 2.15
N SER A 127 -14.40 -5.37 2.31
CA SER A 127 -14.57 -6.74 1.80
C SER A 127 -14.35 -6.82 0.28
N ASP A 128 -14.93 -5.90 -0.49
CA ASP A 128 -14.79 -5.91 -1.94
C ASP A 128 -13.36 -5.64 -2.38
N SER A 129 -12.70 -4.67 -1.74
CA SER A 129 -11.33 -4.29 -2.07
C SER A 129 -10.37 -5.44 -1.78
N VAL A 130 -10.43 -6.01 -0.58
CA VAL A 130 -9.58 -7.15 -0.19
C VAL A 130 -9.83 -8.36 -1.10
N ARG A 131 -11.10 -8.71 -1.34
CA ARG A 131 -11.46 -9.85 -2.21
C ARG A 131 -10.96 -9.67 -3.64
N TYR A 132 -11.07 -8.45 -4.19
CA TYR A 132 -10.64 -8.18 -5.55
C TYR A 132 -9.13 -8.19 -5.68
N LEU A 133 -8.41 -7.53 -4.76
CA LEU A 133 -6.94 -7.52 -4.76
C LEU A 133 -6.38 -8.93 -4.55
N LYS A 134 -6.99 -9.74 -3.68
CA LYS A 134 -6.51 -11.10 -3.40
C LYS A 134 -6.59 -12.05 -4.60
N LYS A 135 -7.45 -11.76 -5.59
CA LYS A 135 -7.49 -12.49 -6.87
C LYS A 135 -6.37 -12.12 -7.83
N ASN A 136 -5.71 -10.99 -7.60
CA ASN A 136 -4.76 -10.38 -8.53
C ASN A 136 -3.37 -10.13 -7.92
N ALA A 137 -3.16 -10.44 -6.63
CA ALA A 137 -1.88 -10.30 -5.92
C ALA A 137 -1.65 -11.45 -4.95
N ASP A 138 -0.38 -11.84 -4.76
CA ASP A 138 -0.02 -13.00 -3.94
C ASP A 138 -0.32 -12.78 -2.46
N GLU A 139 -0.08 -11.58 -1.95
CA GLU A 139 -0.32 -11.20 -0.56
C GLU A 139 -1.07 -9.85 -0.48
N VAL A 140 -2.03 -9.77 0.43
CA VAL A 140 -2.78 -8.54 0.71
C VAL A 140 -2.78 -8.31 2.22
N PHE A 141 -2.28 -7.16 2.65
CA PHE A 141 -2.40 -6.67 4.01
C PHE A 141 -3.56 -5.69 4.10
N TYR A 142 -4.33 -5.80 5.18
CA TYR A 142 -5.36 -4.83 5.52
C TYR A 142 -4.90 -4.05 6.76
N ASP A 143 -4.77 -2.74 6.60
CA ASP A 143 -4.49 -1.79 7.67
C ASP A 143 -5.81 -1.21 8.21
N ALA A 144 -6.13 -1.59 9.45
CA ALA A 144 -7.30 -1.11 10.17
C ALA A 144 -7.03 0.30 10.71
N GLU A 145 -7.16 1.30 9.84
CA GLU A 145 -6.75 2.67 10.16
C GLU A 145 -7.65 3.28 11.24
N HIS A 146 -7.03 3.88 12.26
CA HIS A 146 -7.66 4.35 13.51
C HIS A 146 -8.36 3.23 14.30
N PHE A 147 -7.67 2.10 14.50
CA PHE A 147 -8.20 0.99 15.29
C PHE A 147 -8.28 1.28 16.80
N PHE A 148 -7.34 2.06 17.34
CA PHE A 148 -7.29 2.48 18.74
C PHE A 148 -7.82 3.90 18.91
#